data_AF-A0A9N9QTU3-F1
#
_entry.id   AF-A0A9N9QTU3-F1
#
_cell.length_a   1.000
_cell.length_b   1.000
_cell.length_c   1.000
_cell.angle_alpha   90.00
_cell.angle_beta   90.00
_cell.angle_gamma   90.00
#
_symmetry.space_group_name_H-M   'P 1'
#
loop_
_entity.id
_entity.type
_entity.pdbx_description
1 polymer ?
#
loop_
_entity_poly.entity_id
_entity_poly.type
_entity_poly.pdbx_seq_one_letter_code
_entity_poly.pdbx_strand_id
1 'polypeptide(L)'
;MVKKVKVVQKNLEKGHTQMEADSMHSVIERKIKKKKINIPAEYAHIAKTSCTKKPYHVEYLQHTFFKNYETSLKFYKSIGPGKKAGDPVVTDLRQLTYLPEGKIYYRLGFTDDCPEILLPCRIHNVKPHPFDDLPSLYTERLKIKKTKFNHLQELKLTMESDFHAFYDSLPHEDQ
;
A
#
# COMPACT_ATOMS: atom_id res chain seq x y z
N MET A 1 -23.45 -10.04 8.81
CA MET A 1 -23.73 -8.60 9.03
C MET A 1 -22.55 -7.79 8.52
N VAL A 2 -22.72 -7.00 7.46
CA VAL A 2 -21.67 -6.09 6.97
C VAL A 2 -21.54 -4.94 7.96
N LYS A 3 -20.38 -4.79 8.61
CA LYS A 3 -20.15 -3.66 9.53
C LYS A 3 -20.21 -2.37 8.73
N LYS A 4 -21.11 -1.45 9.12
CA LYS A 4 -21.18 -0.09 8.56
C LYS A 4 -20.04 0.74 9.14
N VAL A 5 -18.84 0.61 8.56
CA VAL A 5 -17.65 1.33 9.00
C VAL A 5 -17.52 2.64 8.21
N LYS A 6 -17.42 3.76 8.94
CA LYS A 6 -17.00 5.05 8.37
C LYS A 6 -15.48 5.07 8.39
N VAL A 7 -14.85 5.27 7.22
CA VAL A 7 -13.40 5.42 7.11
C VAL A 7 -13.07 6.89 6.88
N VAL A 8 -12.17 7.45 7.67
CA VAL A 8 -11.73 8.85 7.53
C VAL A 8 -10.24 8.86 7.29
N GLN A 9 -9.83 9.43 6.17
CA GLN A 9 -8.44 9.69 5.83
C GLN A 9 -8.16 11.17 6.07
N LYS A 10 -7.36 11.46 7.10
CA LYS A 10 -7.00 12.83 7.51
C LYS A 10 -5.63 13.23 6.96
N ASN A 11 -5.36 14.54 6.97
CA ASN A 11 -4.05 15.13 6.73
C ASN A 11 -3.43 14.71 5.40
N LEU A 12 -4.18 14.96 4.32
CA LEU A 12 -3.72 14.80 2.94
C LEU A 12 -2.89 16.02 2.51
N GLU A 13 -1.75 16.24 3.16
CA GLU A 13 -0.84 17.31 2.80
C GLU A 13 0.42 16.81 2.11
N LYS A 14 0.91 17.59 1.14
CA LYS A 14 2.15 17.27 0.43
C LYS A 14 3.30 17.30 1.43
N GLY A 15 3.86 16.13 1.72
CA GLY A 15 4.98 15.96 2.65
C GLY A 15 4.57 15.73 4.10
N HIS A 16 3.28 15.84 4.45
CA HIS A 16 2.75 15.62 5.80
C HIS A 16 1.54 14.69 5.75
N THR A 17 1.79 13.40 5.54
CA THR A 17 0.76 12.38 5.71
C THR A 17 0.90 11.75 7.08
N GLN A 18 0.07 12.19 8.03
CA GLN A 18 -0.05 11.53 9.33
C GLN A 18 -0.80 10.20 9.14
N MET A 19 -0.11 9.19 8.63
CA MET A 19 -0.59 7.82 8.72
C MET A 19 -0.16 7.26 10.07
N GLU A 20 -1.03 6.56 10.79
CA GLU A 20 -0.69 5.90 12.07
C GLU A 20 0.57 5.00 11.93
N ALA A 21 0.82 4.53 10.71
CA ALA A 21 2.00 3.76 10.32
C ALA A 21 3.33 4.52 10.43
N ASP A 22 3.36 5.85 10.40
CA ASP A 22 4.61 6.63 10.39
C ASP A 22 5.42 6.44 11.69
N SER A 23 4.71 6.30 12.81
CA SER A 23 5.32 5.91 14.10
C SER A 23 5.96 4.52 14.04
N MET A 24 5.33 3.57 13.35
CA MET A 24 5.85 2.22 13.16
C MET A 24 7.08 2.23 12.25
N HIS A 25 7.06 3.00 11.16
CA HIS A 25 8.19 3.17 10.25
C HIS A 25 9.44 3.65 11.00
N SER A 26 9.31 4.71 11.80
CA SER A 26 10.42 5.24 12.60
C SER A 26 11.04 4.20 13.54
N VAL A 27 10.23 3.34 14.17
CA VAL A 27 10.72 2.30 15.08
C VAL A 27 11.40 1.16 14.31
N ILE A 28 10.82 0.72 13.20
CA ILE A 28 11.37 -0.33 12.34
C ILE A 28 12.71 0.13 11.76
N GLU A 29 12.78 1.34 11.22
CA GLU A 29 14.02 1.91 10.65
C GLU A 29 15.14 1.98 11.68
N ARG A 30 14.85 2.43 12.90
CA ARG A 30 15.84 2.44 13.99
C ARG A 30 16.42 1.06 14.27
N LYS A 31 15.60 0.00 14.14
CA LYS A 31 16.04 -1.38 14.39
C LYS A 31 16.73 -2.02 13.18
N ILE A 32 16.40 -1.58 11.96
CA ILE A 32 17.08 -2.00 10.73
C ILE A 32 18.48 -1.38 10.65
N LYS A 33 18.65 -0.13 11.09
CA LYS A 33 19.95 0.55 11.10
C LYS A 33 21.00 -0.33 11.81
N LYS A 34 22.13 -0.55 11.13
CA LYS A 34 23.27 -1.36 11.57
C LYS A 34 23.05 -2.88 11.65
N LYS A 35 21.96 -3.42 11.08
CA LYS A 35 21.79 -4.87 10.92
C LYS A 35 22.21 -5.31 9.53
N LYS A 36 22.92 -6.43 9.44
CA LYS A 36 23.12 -7.15 8.18
C LYS A 36 21.80 -7.80 7.82
N ILE A 37 21.30 -7.52 6.61
CA ILE A 37 20.09 -8.12 6.08
C ILE A 37 20.46 -8.83 4.79
N ASN A 38 20.31 -10.15 4.83
CA ASN A 38 20.68 -11.05 3.77
C ASN A 38 19.47 -11.37 2.89
N ILE A 39 18.31 -11.66 3.48
CA ILE A 39 17.12 -12.03 2.69
C ILE A 39 15.89 -11.19 3.08
N PRO A 40 14.93 -11.00 2.15
CA PRO A 40 13.71 -10.25 2.44
C PRO A 40 12.91 -10.75 3.66
N ALA A 41 12.95 -12.06 3.95
CA ALA A 41 12.26 -12.63 5.12
C ALA A 41 12.77 -12.06 6.45
N GLU A 42 14.05 -11.67 6.53
CA GLU A 42 14.62 -11.05 7.73
C GLU A 42 14.03 -9.67 8.00
N TYR A 43 13.64 -8.90 6.95
CA TYR A 43 12.92 -7.64 7.16
C TYR A 43 11.60 -7.88 7.89
N ALA A 44 10.85 -8.92 7.52
CA ALA A 44 9.59 -9.25 8.19
C ALA A 44 9.82 -9.64 9.66
N HIS A 45 10.87 -10.40 9.94
CA HIS A 45 11.25 -10.75 11.31
C HIS A 45 11.67 -9.52 12.14
N ILE A 46 12.47 -8.62 11.56
CA ILE A 46 12.89 -7.37 12.20
C ILE A 46 11.66 -6.50 12.48
N ALA A 47 10.74 -6.37 11.51
CA ALA A 47 9.51 -5.61 11.66
C ALA A 47 8.67 -6.17 12.82
N LYS A 48 8.46 -7.48 12.89
CA LYS A 48 7.69 -8.15 13.96
C LYS A 48 8.24 -7.83 15.34
N THR A 49 9.56 -7.83 15.49
CA THR A 49 10.24 -7.62 16.77
C THR A 49 10.52 -6.15 17.07
N SER A 50 10.22 -5.22 16.16
CA SER A 50 10.67 -3.83 16.26
C SER A 50 10.09 -3.06 17.45
N CYS A 51 8.86 -3.36 17.84
CA CYS A 51 8.25 -2.84 19.06
C CYS A 51 8.39 -3.84 20.22
N THR A 52 9.18 -3.49 21.24
CA THR A 52 9.44 -4.35 22.41
C THR A 52 8.19 -4.56 23.27
N LYS A 53 7.35 -3.53 23.43
CA LYS A 53 6.17 -3.59 24.32
C LYS A 53 5.00 -4.34 23.71
N LYS A 54 4.80 -4.20 22.40
CA LYS A 54 3.71 -4.84 21.64
C LYS A 54 4.23 -5.18 20.24
N PRO A 55 4.72 -6.41 20.02
CA PRO A 55 5.19 -6.85 18.72
C PRO A 55 4.14 -6.62 17.62
N TYR A 56 4.59 -6.23 16.44
CA TYR A 56 3.69 -6.01 15.30
C TYR A 56 3.23 -7.33 14.70
N HIS A 57 1.99 -7.36 14.23
CA HIS A 57 1.53 -8.45 13.35
C HIS A 57 2.07 -8.19 11.95
N VAL A 58 2.89 -9.10 11.44
CA VAL A 58 3.54 -8.97 10.13
C VAL A 58 3.24 -10.19 9.30
N GLU A 59 2.65 -9.96 8.14
CA GLU A 59 2.33 -10.99 7.16
C GLU A 59 3.27 -10.85 5.97
N TYR A 60 3.92 -11.95 5.58
CA TYR A 60 4.80 -11.96 4.43
C TYR A 60 3.98 -12.21 3.17
N LEU A 61 3.76 -11.14 2.39
CA LEU A 61 2.87 -11.17 1.24
C LEU A 61 3.49 -11.91 0.05
N GLN A 62 2.65 -12.65 -0.67
CA GLN A 62 3.01 -13.32 -1.91
C GLN A 62 2.24 -12.74 -3.10
N HIS A 63 2.61 -13.14 -4.32
CA HIS A 63 1.93 -12.71 -5.55
C HIS A 63 0.41 -12.98 -5.53
N THR A 64 -0.04 -14.01 -4.80
CA THR A 64 -1.44 -14.39 -4.61
C THR A 64 -2.27 -13.39 -3.80
N PHE A 65 -1.63 -12.53 -3.01
CA PHE A 65 -2.32 -11.52 -2.21
C PHE A 65 -2.82 -10.34 -3.03
N PHE A 66 -2.08 -9.97 -4.09
CA PHE A 66 -2.39 -8.78 -4.87
C PHE A 66 -3.60 -9.04 -5.76
N LYS A 67 -4.63 -8.19 -5.63
CA LYS A 67 -5.88 -8.24 -6.38
C LYS A 67 -5.95 -7.15 -7.44
N ASN A 68 -6.64 -7.42 -8.55
CA ASN A 68 -6.91 -6.45 -9.59
C ASN A 68 -8.21 -5.69 -9.30
N TYR A 69 -8.06 -4.43 -8.90
CA TYR A 69 -9.18 -3.52 -8.61
C TYR A 69 -9.66 -2.76 -9.85
N GLU A 70 -8.86 -2.73 -10.92
CA GLU A 70 -9.14 -1.90 -12.08
C GLU A 70 -10.30 -2.44 -12.91
N THR A 71 -10.40 -3.76 -13.05
CA THR A 71 -11.45 -4.40 -13.84
C THR A 71 -12.76 -4.50 -13.06
N SER A 72 -12.69 -4.74 -11.75
CA SER A 72 -13.86 -5.14 -10.95
C SER A 72 -14.48 -4.02 -10.11
N LEU A 73 -13.73 -2.98 -9.72
CA LEU A 73 -14.17 -2.01 -8.68
C LEU A 73 -13.96 -0.54 -9.06
N LYS A 74 -14.46 -0.12 -10.24
CA LYS A 74 -14.44 1.28 -10.70
C LYS A 74 -15.68 2.08 -10.27
N PHE A 75 -15.91 2.25 -8.97
CA PHE A 75 -17.05 3.05 -8.45
C PHE A 75 -16.95 4.54 -8.80
N TYR A 76 -15.74 5.10 -8.69
CA TYR A 76 -15.45 6.49 -9.00
C TYR A 76 -14.34 6.55 -10.06
N LYS A 77 -14.48 7.47 -11.01
CA LYS A 77 -13.43 7.74 -12.01
C LYS A 77 -12.25 8.53 -11.43
N SER A 78 -12.51 9.40 -10.46
CA SER A 78 -11.52 10.27 -9.83
C SER A 78 -12.01 10.69 -8.44
N ILE A 79 -11.06 11.00 -7.55
CA ILE A 79 -11.30 11.67 -6.26
C ILE A 79 -11.10 13.19 -6.35
N GLY A 80 -10.66 13.71 -7.50
CA GLY A 80 -10.51 15.13 -7.74
C GLY A 80 -11.87 15.83 -7.83
N PRO A 81 -12.14 16.85 -7.00
CA PRO A 81 -13.45 17.50 -6.98
C PRO A 81 -13.66 18.43 -8.18
N GLY A 82 -12.59 19.00 -8.74
CA GLY A 82 -12.62 19.92 -9.86
C GLY A 82 -12.81 19.27 -11.23
N LYS A 83 -13.46 20.00 -12.15
CA LYS A 83 -13.64 19.60 -13.56
C LYS A 83 -13.05 20.60 -14.54
N LYS A 84 -12.83 21.85 -14.12
CA LYS A 84 -12.29 22.94 -14.93
C LYS A 84 -10.94 23.41 -14.39
N ALA A 85 -10.18 24.08 -15.25
CA ALA A 85 -8.96 24.76 -14.82
C ALA A 85 -9.31 25.84 -13.77
N GLY A 86 -8.64 25.80 -12.62
CA GLY A 86 -8.92 26.68 -11.48
C GLY A 86 -9.80 26.06 -10.39
N ASP A 87 -10.43 24.90 -10.65
CA ASP A 87 -11.14 24.16 -9.60
C ASP A 87 -10.13 23.42 -8.68
N PRO A 88 -10.53 23.07 -7.44
CA PRO A 88 -9.67 22.32 -6.53
C PRO A 88 -9.31 20.95 -7.11
N VAL A 89 -8.03 20.61 -7.02
CA VAL A 89 -7.47 19.35 -7.51
C VAL A 89 -7.18 18.40 -6.34
N VAL A 90 -6.72 17.20 -6.66
CA VAL A 90 -6.43 16.14 -5.66
C VAL A 90 -5.44 16.63 -4.58
N THR A 91 -4.54 17.55 -4.91
CA THR A 91 -3.55 18.10 -3.96
C THR A 91 -4.12 19.10 -2.96
N ASP A 92 -5.31 19.64 -3.21
CA ASP A 92 -5.99 20.60 -2.33
C ASP A 92 -6.86 19.90 -1.28
N LEU A 93 -7.12 18.60 -1.48
CA LEU A 93 -7.84 17.77 -0.53
C LEU A 93 -7.04 17.67 0.78
N ARG A 94 -7.71 17.88 1.92
CA ARG A 94 -7.11 17.74 3.26
C ARG A 94 -7.67 16.55 4.02
N GLN A 95 -8.93 16.21 3.76
CA GLN A 95 -9.57 15.04 4.35
C GLN A 95 -10.50 14.37 3.34
N LEU A 96 -10.55 13.04 3.37
CA LEU A 96 -11.54 12.23 2.67
C LEU A 96 -12.29 11.35 3.67
N THR A 97 -13.60 11.26 3.51
CA THR A 97 -14.46 10.42 4.31
C THR A 97 -15.24 9.48 3.41
N TYR A 98 -15.14 8.19 3.69
CA TYR A 98 -15.80 7.13 2.96
C TYR A 98 -16.97 6.60 3.80
N LEU A 99 -18.18 6.68 3.26
CA LEU A 99 -19.37 6.10 3.88
C LEU A 99 -19.65 4.70 3.31
N PRO A 100 -20.29 3.80 4.09
CA PRO A 100 -20.69 2.46 3.64
C PRO A 100 -21.61 2.45 2.42
N GLU A 101 -22.31 3.55 2.15
CA GLU A 101 -23.17 3.73 0.97
C GLU A 101 -22.38 3.93 -0.33
N GLY A 102 -21.04 3.98 -0.25
CA GLY A 102 -20.18 4.30 -1.38
C GLY A 102 -20.09 5.80 -1.66
N LYS A 103 -20.61 6.67 -0.79
CA LYS A 103 -20.45 8.13 -0.91
C LYS A 103 -19.11 8.56 -0.32
N ILE A 104 -18.40 9.40 -1.06
CA ILE A 104 -17.15 10.03 -0.64
C ILE A 104 -17.41 11.50 -0.36
N TYR A 105 -17.02 11.96 0.82
CA TYR A 105 -16.99 13.38 1.17
C TYR A 105 -15.55 13.87 1.29
N TYR A 106 -15.33 15.15 1.04
CA TYR A 106 -14.03 15.77 1.13
C TYR A 106 -14.05 17.10 1.90
N ARG A 107 -12.90 17.48 2.45
CA ARG A 107 -12.64 18.81 3.01
C ARG A 107 -11.37 19.41 2.41
N LEU A 108 -11.36 20.73 2.24
CA LEU A 108 -10.22 21.50 1.73
C LEU A 108 -9.43 22.23 2.84
N GLY A 109 -9.99 22.32 4.05
CA GLY A 109 -9.35 22.94 5.21
C GLY A 109 -9.21 21.95 6.37
N PHE A 110 -8.33 22.29 7.31
CA PHE A 110 -8.08 21.52 8.53
C PHE A 110 -8.92 21.97 9.71
N THR A 111 -9.52 23.16 9.62
CA THR A 111 -10.37 23.71 10.66
C THR A 111 -11.68 22.94 10.72
N ASP A 112 -12.19 22.75 11.94
CA ASP A 112 -13.46 22.03 12.15
C ASP A 112 -14.65 22.74 11.49
N ASP A 113 -14.54 24.06 11.30
CA ASP A 113 -15.53 24.89 10.60
C ASP A 113 -15.57 24.66 9.09
N CYS A 114 -14.59 23.93 8.53
CA CYS A 114 -14.54 23.67 7.09
C CYS A 114 -15.61 22.62 6.72
N PRO A 115 -16.58 22.95 5.84
CA PRO A 115 -17.70 22.07 5.55
C PRO A 115 -17.22 20.79 4.85
N GLU A 116 -17.86 19.68 5.19
CA GLU A 116 -17.66 18.39 4.51
C GLU A 116 -18.54 18.34 3.27
N ILE A 117 -17.94 18.32 2.08
CA ILE A 117 -18.64 18.43 0.81
C ILE A 117 -18.70 17.06 0.15
N LEU A 118 -19.87 16.67 -0.37
CA LEU A 118 -20.01 15.45 -1.16
C LEU A 118 -19.21 15.58 -2.46
N LEU A 119 -18.39 14.57 -2.78
CA LEU A 119 -17.60 14.57 -4.01
C LEU A 119 -18.54 14.63 -5.24
N PRO A 120 -18.38 15.62 -6.14
CA PRO A 120 -19.29 15.86 -7.27
C PRO A 120 -19.02 14.92 -8.46
N CYS A 121 -18.69 13.66 -8.16
CA CYS A 121 -18.42 12.61 -9.13
C CYS A 121 -19.56 11.60 -9.15
N ARG A 122 -19.96 11.20 -10.37
CA ARG A 122 -20.98 10.16 -10.56
C ARG A 122 -20.45 8.83 -10.07
N ILE A 123 -21.22 8.16 -9.22
CA ILE A 123 -20.97 6.78 -8.81
C ILE A 123 -21.40 5.87 -9.97
N HIS A 124 -20.49 5.04 -10.44
CA HIS A 124 -20.81 3.99 -11.41
C HIS A 124 -21.56 2.85 -10.70
N ASN A 125 -22.56 2.28 -11.38
CA ASN A 125 -23.34 1.17 -10.85
C ASN A 125 -22.53 -0.14 -10.92
N VAL A 126 -21.58 -0.28 -10.01
CA VAL A 126 -20.73 -1.46 -9.85
C VAL A 126 -21.19 -2.22 -8.62
N LYS A 127 -21.28 -3.55 -8.70
CA LYS A 127 -21.61 -4.35 -7.52
C LYS A 127 -20.41 -4.40 -6.57
N PRO A 128 -20.60 -4.23 -5.26
CA PRO A 128 -19.54 -4.49 -4.30
C PRO A 128 -19.19 -5.98 -4.33
N HIS A 129 -17.88 -6.26 -4.32
CA HIS A 129 -17.34 -7.62 -4.25
C HIS A 129 -16.50 -7.77 -2.97
N PRO A 130 -16.62 -8.89 -2.26
CA PRO A 130 -15.65 -9.29 -1.24
C PRO A 130 -14.23 -9.31 -1.79
N PHE A 131 -13.24 -9.09 -0.91
CA PHE A 131 -11.82 -9.11 -1.30
C PHE A 131 -11.40 -10.45 -1.90
N ASP A 132 -11.90 -11.56 -1.35
CA ASP A 132 -11.54 -12.91 -1.78
C ASP A 132 -12.00 -13.21 -3.21
N ASP A 133 -13.13 -12.64 -3.61
CA ASP A 133 -13.75 -12.80 -4.92
C ASP A 133 -13.09 -11.94 -6.01
N LEU A 134 -12.17 -11.05 -5.63
CA LEU A 134 -11.47 -10.22 -6.61
C LEU A 134 -10.48 -11.06 -7.42
N PRO A 135 -10.37 -10.79 -8.74
CA PRO A 135 -9.39 -11.45 -9.58
C PRO A 135 -7.98 -11.12 -9.08
N SER A 136 -7.08 -12.10 -9.10
CA SER A 136 -5.66 -11.88 -8.77
C SER A 136 -5.01 -10.95 -9.80
N LEU A 137 -4.18 -10.03 -9.33
CA LEU A 137 -3.39 -9.14 -10.18
C LEU A 137 -2.28 -9.91 -10.91
N TYR A 138 -1.69 -10.88 -10.23
CA TYR A 138 -0.62 -11.73 -10.76
C TYR A 138 -1.04 -13.18 -10.73
N THR A 139 -0.74 -13.92 -11.80
CA THR A 139 -0.95 -15.37 -11.92
C THR A 139 0.23 -16.17 -11.36
N GLU A 140 1.42 -15.59 -11.40
CA GLU A 140 2.67 -16.20 -10.93
C GLU A 140 3.59 -15.16 -10.26
N ARG A 141 4.72 -15.61 -9.71
CA ARG A 141 5.72 -14.71 -9.15
C ARG A 141 6.35 -13.88 -10.28
N LEU A 142 6.45 -12.57 -10.07
CA LEU A 142 7.09 -11.66 -11.02
C LEU A 142 8.54 -12.07 -11.27
N LYS A 143 8.87 -12.25 -12.56
CA LYS A 143 10.22 -12.51 -13.01
C LYS A 143 11.05 -11.22 -12.91
N ILE A 144 12.29 -11.36 -12.45
CA ILE A 144 13.27 -10.28 -12.51
C ILE A 144 14.03 -10.33 -13.83
N LYS A 145 14.50 -9.17 -14.29
CA LYS A 145 15.38 -9.10 -15.47
C LYS A 145 16.62 -9.96 -15.30
N LYS A 146 17.11 -10.57 -16.38
CA LYS A 146 18.32 -11.41 -16.35
C LYS A 146 19.53 -10.67 -15.79
N THR A 147 19.72 -9.42 -16.19
CA THR A 147 20.79 -8.56 -15.67
C THR A 147 20.73 -8.38 -14.15
N LYS A 148 19.52 -8.16 -13.59
CA LYS A 148 19.33 -8.07 -12.16
C LYS A 148 19.62 -9.39 -11.46
N PHE A 149 19.20 -10.51 -12.04
CA PHE A 149 19.51 -11.85 -11.51
C PHE A 149 21.02 -12.08 -11.44
N ASN A 150 21.76 -11.80 -12.52
CA ASN A 150 23.21 -11.99 -12.55
C ASN A 150 23.92 -11.13 -11.48
N HIS A 151 23.55 -9.86 -11.33
CA HIS A 151 24.11 -9.02 -10.25
C HIS A 151 23.80 -9.56 -8.85
N LEU A 152 22.63 -10.18 -8.66
CA LEU A 152 22.30 -10.82 -7.38
C LEU A 152 23.12 -12.10 -7.16
N GLN A 153 23.43 -12.85 -8.21
CA GLN A 153 24.32 -14.01 -8.15
C GLN A 153 25.76 -13.61 -7.79
N GLU A 154 26.25 -12.47 -8.28
CA GLU A 154 27.53 -11.90 -7.84
C GLU A 154 27.48 -11.45 -6.38
N LEU A 155 26.41 -10.74 -5.97
CA LEU A 155 26.24 -10.28 -4.58
C LEU A 155 26.17 -11.45 -3.60
N LYS A 156 25.52 -12.55 -4.00
CA LYS A 156 25.38 -13.79 -3.21
C LYS A 156 26.72 -14.32 -2.70
N LEU A 157 27.80 -14.16 -3.46
CA LEU A 157 29.14 -14.61 -3.08
C LEU A 157 29.71 -13.88 -1.84
N THR A 158 29.17 -12.70 -1.50
CA THR A 158 29.56 -11.95 -0.30
C THR A 158 28.81 -12.38 0.98
N MET A 159 27.90 -13.35 0.84
CA MET A 159 26.98 -13.79 1.87
C MET A 159 27.25 -15.25 2.25
N GLU A 160 26.79 -15.65 3.44
CA GLU A 160 26.91 -17.03 3.92
C GLU A 160 26.14 -17.99 2.99
N SER A 161 26.68 -19.19 2.80
CA SER A 161 26.15 -20.22 1.90
C SER A 161 24.69 -20.57 2.18
N ASP A 162 24.26 -20.46 3.43
CA ASP A 162 22.91 -20.79 3.88
C ASP A 162 21.83 -19.92 3.22
N PHE A 163 22.20 -18.71 2.78
CA PHE A 163 21.28 -17.79 2.08
C PHE A 163 21.25 -18.00 0.56
N HIS A 164 22.17 -18.78 0.00
CA HIS A 164 22.36 -18.87 -1.45
C HIS A 164 21.15 -19.46 -2.16
N ALA A 165 20.52 -20.46 -1.55
CA ALA A 165 19.34 -21.14 -2.08
C ALA A 165 18.18 -20.18 -2.40
N PHE A 166 18.04 -19.11 -1.61
CA PHE A 166 17.01 -18.09 -1.88
C PHE A 166 17.25 -17.41 -3.23
N TYR A 167 18.49 -16.95 -3.48
CA TYR A 167 18.86 -16.24 -4.71
C TYR A 167 18.80 -17.15 -5.93
N ASP A 168 19.17 -18.42 -5.77
CA ASP A 168 19.16 -19.42 -6.84
C ASP A 168 17.73 -19.77 -7.29
N SER A 169 16.78 -19.68 -6.37
CA SER A 169 15.35 -19.91 -6.65
C SER A 169 14.60 -18.72 -7.25
N LEU A 170 15.26 -17.57 -7.49
CA LEU A 170 14.58 -16.37 -7.98
C LEU A 170 14.11 -16.54 -9.43
N PRO A 171 12.80 -16.36 -9.71
CA PRO A 171 12.29 -16.42 -11.08
C PRO A 171 12.85 -15.25 -11.88
N HIS A 172 13.37 -15.54 -13.06
CA HIS A 172 14.00 -14.53 -13.92
C HIS A 172 13.69 -14.78 -15.39
N GLU A 173 13.86 -13.73 -16.19
CA GLU A 173 13.75 -13.79 -17.64
C GLU A 173 14.93 -14.57 -18.24
N ASP A 174 14.69 -15.31 -19.32
CA ASP A 174 15.70 -16.14 -19.98
C ASP A 174 16.73 -15.31 -20.78
N GLN A 175 16.37 -14.08 -21.17
CA GLN A 175 17.22 -13.11 -21.89
C GLN A 175 17.27 -11.76 -21.17
#